data_AF-A0A1X6NIN6-F1
#
_entry.id   AF-A0A1X6NIN6-F1
#
_cell.length_a   1.000
_cell.length_b   1.000
_cell.length_c   1.000
_cell.angle_alpha   90.00
_cell.angle_beta   90.00
_cell.angle_gamma   90.00
#
_symmetry.space_group_name_H-M   'P 1'
#
loop_
_entity.id
_entity.type
_entity.pdbx_description
1 polymer ?
#
loop_
_entity_poly.entity_id
_entity_poly.type
_entity_poly.pdbx_seq_one_letter_code
_entity_poly.pdbx_strand_id
1 'polypeptide(L)'
;GGGVGAAAAAAAAGPPPPPPLRRPASLSFVRILRLTRVLRIGRVLAGRRSGLLAAVPEPQLRLARILFSLFSIVWLFAGLIYTVERAAQPVAFRTFAHALYFCVGVMGVGYGDAAPVTPAGKLVTACMIVTGVVAIPWQVTSLLRSLIVSQTKVETICKRCGLRLHDPDAVYCKMCGTPIFQVYEGEV
;
A
#
# COMPACT_ATOMS: atom_id res chain seq x y z
N GLY A 1 -0.55 -86.94 23.07
CA GLY A 1 -1.11 -85.65 23.51
C GLY A 1 0.06 -84.73 23.73
N GLY A 2 0.20 -83.64 22.98
CA GLY A 2 -0.61 -82.43 23.13
C GLY A 2 0.07 -81.59 24.22
N GLY A 3 0.88 -80.57 23.95
CA GLY A 3 0.74 -79.57 22.91
C GLY A 3 -0.07 -78.39 23.44
N VAL A 4 0.33 -77.78 24.56
CA VAL A 4 -0.18 -76.48 25.05
C VAL A 4 0.80 -75.89 26.08
N GLY A 5 1.62 -74.93 25.64
CA GLY A 5 2.56 -74.25 26.53
C GLY A 5 3.27 -73.03 25.93
N ALA A 6 2.74 -72.45 24.84
CA ALA A 6 3.40 -71.38 24.10
C ALA A 6 2.45 -70.24 23.69
N ALA A 7 1.52 -69.84 24.56
CA ALA A 7 0.52 -68.82 24.23
C ALA A 7 0.25 -67.79 25.35
N ALA A 8 1.28 -67.38 26.11
CA ALA A 8 1.08 -66.49 27.27
C ALA A 8 2.10 -65.34 27.40
N ALA A 9 2.50 -64.68 26.30
CA ALA A 9 3.34 -63.46 26.39
C ALA A 9 3.21 -62.50 25.19
N ALA A 10 2.02 -62.34 24.60
CA ALA A 10 1.79 -61.44 23.45
C ALA A 10 0.74 -60.35 23.74
N ALA A 11 0.75 -59.76 24.94
CA ALA A 11 -0.27 -58.78 25.37
C ALA A 11 0.30 -57.59 26.16
N ALA A 12 1.40 -56.97 25.70
CA ALA A 12 1.96 -55.78 26.33
C ALA A 12 2.61 -54.78 25.34
N ALA A 13 2.06 -54.63 24.14
CA ALA A 13 2.42 -53.55 23.23
C ALA A 13 1.14 -52.78 22.87
N GLY A 14 0.83 -51.75 23.67
CA GLY A 14 -0.17 -50.76 23.28
C GLY A 14 0.20 -50.13 21.93
N PRO A 15 -0.78 -49.62 21.17
CA PRO A 15 -0.52 -49.03 19.86
C PRO A 15 0.55 -47.94 19.96
N PRO A 16 1.48 -47.84 18.99
CA PRO A 16 2.51 -46.81 19.01
C PRO A 16 1.86 -45.42 19.10
N PRO A 17 2.45 -44.48 19.87
CA PRO A 17 1.90 -43.14 19.99
C PRO A 17 1.75 -42.52 18.60
N PRO A 18 0.65 -41.81 18.32
CA PRO A 18 0.46 -41.18 17.02
C PRO A 18 1.63 -40.25 16.73
N PRO A 19 2.12 -40.19 15.47
CA PRO A 19 3.15 -39.24 15.10
C PRO A 19 2.71 -37.84 15.51
N PRO A 20 3.64 -36.97 15.97
CA PRO A 20 3.26 -35.60 16.33
C PRO A 20 2.55 -35.00 15.13
N LEU A 21 1.32 -34.53 15.34
CA LEU A 21 0.56 -33.80 14.34
C LEU A 21 1.48 -32.73 13.76
N ARG A 22 1.93 -32.96 12.52
CA ARG A 22 2.74 -32.01 11.76
C ARG A 22 1.90 -30.76 11.64
N ARG A 23 2.09 -29.82 12.57
CA ARG A 23 1.41 -28.52 12.55
C ARG A 23 1.63 -27.99 11.14
N PRO A 24 0.56 -27.74 10.35
CA PRO A 24 0.72 -27.31 8.99
C PRO A 24 1.64 -26.10 8.98
N ALA A 25 2.58 -26.10 8.04
CA ALA A 25 3.61 -25.09 7.87
C ALA A 25 3.06 -23.69 8.17
N SER A 26 3.65 -23.06 9.20
CA SER A 26 3.63 -21.63 9.48
C SER A 26 2.33 -20.88 9.10
N LEU A 27 1.45 -20.69 10.09
CA LEU A 27 0.31 -19.76 10.04
C LEU A 27 0.69 -18.29 9.72
N SER A 28 1.97 -17.98 9.52
CA SER A 28 2.49 -16.72 8.99
C SER A 28 1.87 -16.37 7.63
N PHE A 29 1.69 -17.34 6.73
CA PHE A 29 1.09 -17.09 5.41
C PHE A 29 -0.38 -16.65 5.51
N VAL A 30 -1.14 -17.22 6.45
CA VAL A 30 -2.54 -16.82 6.72
C VAL A 30 -2.61 -15.41 7.32
N ARG A 31 -1.59 -14.97 8.08
CA ARG A 31 -1.49 -13.57 8.54
C ARG A 31 -1.21 -12.61 7.38
N ILE A 32 -0.36 -12.99 6.43
CA ILE A 32 -0.07 -12.20 5.22
C ILE A 32 -1.32 -12.02 4.36
N LEU A 33 -2.14 -13.07 4.22
CA LEU A 33 -3.44 -12.98 3.53
C LEU A 33 -4.39 -11.92 4.15
N ARG A 34 -4.33 -11.68 5.47
CA ARG A 34 -5.10 -10.58 6.09
C ARG A 34 -4.56 -9.21 5.70
N LEU A 35 -3.24 -9.04 5.60
CA LEU A 35 -2.60 -7.78 5.18
C LEU A 35 -2.94 -7.41 3.72
N THR A 36 -3.10 -8.42 2.85
CA THR A 36 -3.51 -8.19 1.44
C THR A 36 -4.95 -7.66 1.28
N ARG A 37 -5.79 -7.69 2.33
CA ARG A 37 -7.14 -7.11 2.25
C ARG A 37 -7.11 -5.60 2.02
N VAL A 38 -6.12 -4.90 2.57
CA VAL A 38 -5.94 -3.45 2.34
C VAL A 38 -5.61 -3.17 0.88
N LEU A 39 -4.76 -4.00 0.26
CA LEU A 39 -4.48 -3.94 -1.19
C LEU A 39 -5.72 -4.20 -2.06
N ARG A 40 -6.64 -5.04 -1.59
CA ARG A 40 -7.90 -5.31 -2.30
C ARG A 40 -8.80 -4.07 -2.32
N ILE A 41 -8.87 -3.36 -1.21
CA ILE A 41 -9.60 -2.09 -1.11
C ILE A 41 -8.97 -1.05 -2.04
N GLY A 42 -7.63 -0.99 -2.12
CA GLY A 42 -6.92 -0.12 -3.06
C GLY A 42 -7.23 -0.44 -4.52
N ARG A 43 -7.31 -1.72 -4.88
CA ARG A 43 -7.74 -2.16 -6.22
C ARG A 43 -9.19 -1.79 -6.54
N VAL A 44 -10.09 -1.90 -5.57
CA VAL A 44 -11.49 -1.46 -5.74
C VAL A 44 -11.55 0.05 -5.93
N LEU A 45 -10.77 0.82 -5.16
CA LEU A 45 -10.71 2.28 -5.27
C LEU A 45 -10.09 2.74 -6.59
N ALA A 46 -9.13 1.97 -7.14
CA ALA A 46 -8.53 2.16 -8.45
C ALA A 46 -9.41 1.68 -9.62
N GLY A 47 -10.43 0.88 -9.34
CA GLY A 47 -11.36 0.32 -10.33
C GLY A 47 -12.33 1.36 -10.91
N ARG A 48 -13.16 0.91 -11.86
CA ARG A 48 -14.17 1.72 -12.55
C ARG A 48 -15.12 2.35 -11.52
N ARG A 49 -15.54 3.60 -11.75
CA ARG A 49 -16.49 4.35 -10.91
C ARG A 49 -17.86 3.66 -10.89
N SER A 50 -18.03 2.63 -10.07
CA SER A 50 -19.28 1.89 -9.92
C SER A 50 -19.83 2.03 -8.50
N GLY A 51 -21.14 2.23 -8.36
CA GLY A 51 -21.82 2.36 -7.07
C GLY A 51 -21.52 3.70 -6.37
N LEU A 52 -21.25 3.66 -5.07
CA LEU A 52 -21.05 4.84 -4.20
C LEU A 52 -19.94 5.80 -4.70
N LEU A 53 -18.93 5.28 -5.41
CA LEU A 53 -17.82 6.08 -5.95
C LEU A 53 -18.20 6.92 -7.18
N ALA A 54 -19.34 6.66 -7.81
CA ALA A 54 -19.84 7.46 -8.93
C ALA A 54 -20.36 8.84 -8.48
N ALA A 55 -20.85 8.94 -7.24
CA ALA A 55 -21.34 10.19 -6.66
C ALA A 55 -20.22 11.11 -6.11
N VAL A 56 -18.97 10.61 -6.04
CA VAL A 56 -17.85 11.36 -5.47
C VAL A 56 -17.19 12.25 -6.54
N PRO A 57 -16.93 13.53 -6.26
CA PRO A 57 -16.20 14.42 -7.16
C PRO A 57 -14.83 13.83 -7.57
N GLU A 58 -14.47 13.95 -8.85
CA GLU A 58 -13.15 13.58 -9.39
C GLU A 58 -11.95 14.03 -8.54
N PRO A 59 -11.86 15.30 -8.08
CA PRO A 59 -10.69 15.75 -7.31
C PRO A 59 -10.58 15.03 -5.96
N GLN A 60 -11.70 14.83 -5.26
CA GLN A 60 -11.73 14.17 -3.94
C GLN A 60 -11.36 12.69 -4.05
N LEU A 61 -11.90 11.99 -5.06
CA LEU A 61 -11.59 10.58 -5.29
C LEU A 61 -10.12 10.35 -5.66
N ARG A 62 -9.53 11.28 -6.43
CA ARG A 62 -8.11 11.24 -6.77
C ARG A 62 -7.21 11.38 -5.54
N LEU A 63 -7.50 12.34 -4.66
CA LEU A 63 -6.78 12.52 -3.40
C LEU A 63 -6.92 11.29 -2.50
N ALA A 64 -8.14 10.76 -2.36
CA ALA A 64 -8.41 9.56 -1.58
C ALA A 64 -7.62 8.34 -2.07
N ARG A 65 -7.52 8.12 -3.39
CA ARG A 65 -6.71 7.05 -3.98
C ARG A 65 -5.23 7.16 -3.62
N ILE A 66 -4.69 8.37 -3.68
CA ILE A 66 -3.28 8.66 -3.37
C ILE A 66 -3.01 8.38 -1.89
N LEU A 67 -3.79 8.98 -0.98
CA LEU A 67 -3.64 8.76 0.46
C LEU A 67 -3.81 7.29 0.85
N PHE A 68 -4.82 6.62 0.27
CA PHE A 68 -5.05 5.20 0.51
C PHE A 68 -3.88 4.34 0.03
N SER A 69 -3.31 4.65 -1.14
CA SER A 69 -2.15 3.95 -1.68
C SER A 69 -0.93 4.08 -0.74
N LEU A 70 -0.60 5.29 -0.29
CA LEU A 70 0.50 5.52 0.64
C LEU A 70 0.29 4.77 1.96
N PHE A 71 -0.90 4.87 2.53
CA PHE A 71 -1.26 4.15 3.76
C PHE A 71 -1.14 2.63 3.58
N SER A 72 -1.61 2.10 2.45
CA SER A 72 -1.52 0.67 2.17
C SER A 72 -0.08 0.19 2.06
N ILE A 73 0.83 0.97 1.46
CA ILE A 73 2.24 0.60 1.36
C ILE A 73 2.85 0.48 2.76
N VAL A 74 2.67 1.49 3.61
CA VAL A 74 3.16 1.49 4.99
C VAL A 74 2.57 0.33 5.78
N TRP A 75 1.27 0.06 5.63
CA TRP A 75 0.59 -1.05 6.29
C TRP A 75 1.17 -2.42 5.94
N LEU A 76 1.53 -2.63 4.67
CA LEU A 76 2.15 -3.88 4.22
C LEU A 76 3.54 -4.09 4.81
N PHE A 77 4.39 -3.06 4.74
CA PHE A 77 5.74 -3.13 5.28
C PHE A 77 5.72 -3.29 6.81
N ALA A 78 4.81 -2.62 7.51
CA ALA A 78 4.61 -2.79 8.95
C ALA A 78 4.19 -4.23 9.30
N GLY A 79 3.33 -4.84 8.48
CA GLY A 79 2.97 -6.24 8.65
C GLY A 79 4.14 -7.19 8.40
N LEU A 80 4.95 -6.92 7.38
CA LEU A 80 6.09 -7.74 7.02
C LEU A 80 7.18 -7.67 8.09
N ILE A 81 7.56 -6.47 8.54
CA ILE A 81 8.55 -6.27 9.59
C ILE A 81 8.08 -6.90 10.91
N TYR A 82 6.80 -6.76 11.27
CA TYR A 82 6.23 -7.40 12.45
C TYR A 82 6.35 -8.93 12.38
N THR A 83 6.11 -9.54 11.22
CA THR A 83 6.20 -11.01 11.12
C THR A 83 7.63 -11.53 11.22
N VAL A 84 8.60 -10.78 10.70
CA VAL A 84 10.01 -11.19 10.64
C VAL A 84 10.74 -10.88 11.95
N GLU A 85 10.57 -9.66 12.48
CA GLU A 85 11.30 -9.20 13.65
C GLU A 85 10.66 -9.61 14.97
N ARG A 86 9.35 -9.89 15.04
CA ARG A 86 8.71 -10.30 16.31
C ARG A 86 9.33 -11.56 16.91
N ALA A 87 9.84 -12.46 16.09
CA ALA A 87 10.50 -13.68 16.57
C ALA A 87 11.89 -13.39 17.17
N ALA A 88 12.61 -12.39 16.64
CA ALA A 88 13.95 -12.03 17.07
C ALA A 88 13.96 -10.96 18.19
N GLN A 89 13.02 -10.03 18.16
CA GLN A 89 12.92 -8.88 19.07
C GLN A 89 11.48 -8.70 19.58
N PRO A 90 11.03 -9.53 20.54
CA PRO A 90 9.69 -9.46 21.09
C PRO A 90 9.43 -8.19 21.93
N VAL A 91 10.49 -7.54 22.43
CA VAL A 91 10.39 -6.30 23.23
C VAL A 91 10.19 -5.09 22.33
N ALA A 92 11.01 -4.92 21.28
CA ALA A 92 10.91 -3.79 20.35
C ALA A 92 9.69 -3.89 19.42
N PHE A 93 9.33 -5.10 18.96
CA PHE A 93 8.20 -5.35 18.07
C PHE A 93 7.08 -6.15 18.74
N ARG A 94 6.66 -5.69 19.94
CA ARG A 94 5.64 -6.38 20.76
C ARG A 94 4.27 -6.46 20.10
N THR A 95 3.84 -5.36 19.49
CA THR A 95 2.52 -5.22 18.86
C THR A 95 2.66 -4.70 17.44
N PHE A 96 1.62 -4.86 16.63
CA PHE A 96 1.58 -4.30 15.28
C PHE A 96 1.72 -2.77 15.29
N ALA A 97 1.25 -2.08 16.33
CA ALA A 97 1.38 -0.64 16.46
C ALA A 97 2.85 -0.18 16.56
N HIS A 98 3.70 -0.95 17.25
CA HIS A 98 5.15 -0.66 17.30
C HIS A 98 5.81 -0.81 15.93
N ALA A 99 5.42 -1.83 15.16
CA ALA A 99 5.90 -2.02 13.80
C ALA A 99 5.43 -0.90 12.86
N LEU A 100 4.18 -0.45 13.00
CA LEU A 100 3.64 0.68 12.24
C LEU A 100 4.38 1.97 12.57
N TYR A 101 4.61 2.23 13.87
CA TYR A 101 5.38 3.38 14.34
C TYR A 101 6.80 3.37 13.76
N PHE A 102 7.50 2.22 13.80
CA PHE A 102 8.81 2.08 13.17
C PHE A 102 8.77 2.40 11.66
N CYS A 103 7.80 1.85 10.92
CA CYS A 103 7.69 2.12 9.48
C CYS A 103 7.42 3.59 9.16
N VAL A 104 6.52 4.25 9.91
CA VAL A 104 6.25 5.68 9.74
C VAL A 104 7.49 6.51 10.10
N GLY A 105 8.17 6.15 11.19
CA GLY A 105 9.43 6.75 11.62
C GLY A 105 10.45 6.72 10.49
N VAL A 106 10.81 5.53 9.99
CA VAL A 106 11.84 5.37 8.94
C VAL A 106 11.53 6.15 7.65
N MET A 107 10.25 6.30 7.28
CA MET A 107 9.86 6.92 6.01
C MET A 107 9.90 8.45 6.03
N GLY A 108 9.76 9.08 7.20
CA GLY A 108 9.63 10.54 7.30
C GLY A 108 10.63 11.21 8.24
N VAL A 109 11.03 10.54 9.33
CA VAL A 109 11.80 11.18 10.41
C VAL A 109 13.11 10.46 10.68
N GLY A 110 13.09 9.13 10.74
CA GLY A 110 14.24 8.30 11.05
C GLY A 110 14.64 8.36 12.53
N TYR A 111 13.67 8.19 13.46
CA TYR A 111 13.93 8.29 14.91
C TYR A 111 15.09 7.44 15.43
N GLY A 112 15.40 6.31 14.76
CA GLY A 112 16.53 5.46 15.12
C GLY A 112 16.39 4.72 16.45
N ASP A 113 15.21 4.74 17.05
CA ASP A 113 14.89 4.14 18.34
C ASP A 113 14.67 2.62 18.27
N ALA A 114 14.32 2.12 17.09
CA ALA A 114 14.26 0.70 16.79
C ALA A 114 14.90 0.43 15.41
N ALA A 115 15.57 -0.71 15.26
CA ALA A 115 16.16 -1.14 14.00
C ALA A 115 16.09 -2.67 13.85
N PRO A 116 15.82 -3.19 12.64
CA PRO A 116 15.76 -4.63 12.41
C PRO A 116 17.14 -5.28 12.57
N VAL A 117 17.19 -6.33 13.37
CA VAL A 117 18.42 -7.10 13.57
C VAL A 117 18.52 -8.26 12.59
N THR A 118 17.40 -8.77 12.09
CA THR A 118 17.39 -9.92 11.19
C THR A 118 17.79 -9.52 9.76
N PRO A 119 18.46 -10.41 9.00
CA PRO A 119 18.82 -10.12 7.61
C PRO A 119 17.58 -9.88 6.73
N ALA A 120 16.51 -10.62 6.97
CA ALA A 120 15.24 -10.43 6.27
C ALA A 120 14.60 -9.08 6.62
N GLY A 121 14.60 -8.66 7.88
CA GLY A 121 14.08 -7.35 8.29
C GLY A 121 14.86 -6.19 7.70
N LYS A 122 16.20 -6.30 7.65
CA LYS A 122 17.06 -5.30 6.98
C LYS A 122 16.72 -5.15 5.48
N LEU A 123 16.53 -6.26 4.77
CA LEU A 123 16.11 -6.22 3.37
C LEU A 123 14.75 -5.57 3.20
N VAL A 124 13.78 -5.91 4.05
CA VAL A 124 12.43 -5.32 4.04
C VAL A 124 12.49 -3.81 4.27
N THR A 125 13.26 -3.35 5.25
CA THR A 125 13.45 -1.92 5.53
C THR A 125 14.14 -1.20 4.38
N ALA A 126 15.14 -1.81 3.75
CA ALA A 126 15.79 -1.23 2.57
C ALA A 126 14.80 -1.05 1.40
N CYS A 127 14.01 -2.08 1.09
CA CYS A 127 12.96 -2.02 0.08
C CYS A 127 11.90 -0.96 0.41
N MET A 128 11.54 -0.83 1.69
CA MET A 128 10.59 0.18 2.17
C MET A 128 11.12 1.60 1.91
N ILE A 129 12.37 1.88 2.27
CA ILE A 129 13.00 3.20 2.05
C ILE A 129 13.01 3.55 0.57
N VAL A 130 13.47 2.63 -0.29
CA VAL A 130 13.48 2.84 -1.75
C VAL A 130 12.07 3.14 -2.26
N THR A 131 11.07 2.38 -1.79
CA THR A 131 9.66 2.61 -2.16
C THR A 131 9.18 3.98 -1.69
N GLY A 132 9.56 4.43 -0.48
CA GLY A 132 9.20 5.75 0.05
C GLY A 132 9.78 6.90 -0.76
N VAL A 133 11.07 6.83 -1.06
CA VAL A 133 11.78 7.85 -1.84
C VAL A 133 11.22 7.97 -3.25
N VAL A 134 10.72 6.89 -3.85
CA VAL A 134 10.10 6.94 -5.18
C VAL A 134 8.61 7.32 -5.12
N ALA A 135 7.85 6.71 -4.21
CA ALA A 135 6.40 6.84 -4.17
C ALA A 135 5.94 8.21 -3.66
N ILE A 136 6.65 8.82 -2.69
CA ILE A 136 6.25 10.11 -2.12
C ILE A 136 6.37 11.23 -3.17
N PRO A 137 7.54 11.46 -3.83
CA PRO A 137 7.66 12.51 -4.85
C PRO A 137 6.75 12.28 -6.05
N TRP A 138 6.56 11.02 -6.47
CA TRP A 138 5.63 10.68 -7.55
C TRP A 138 4.20 11.12 -7.23
N GLN A 139 3.72 10.81 -6.01
CA GLN A 139 2.39 11.17 -5.56
C GLN A 139 2.23 12.69 -5.39
N VAL A 140 3.21 13.35 -4.77
CA VAL A 140 3.21 14.81 -4.59
C VAL A 140 3.20 15.52 -5.94
N THR A 141 4.01 15.07 -6.90
CA THR A 141 4.04 15.64 -8.26
C THR A 141 2.71 15.47 -8.97
N SER A 142 2.04 14.32 -8.81
CA SER A 142 0.71 14.10 -9.35
C SER A 142 -0.34 15.04 -8.75
N LEU A 143 -0.29 15.30 -7.45
CA LEU A 143 -1.17 16.26 -6.78
C LEU A 143 -0.86 17.69 -7.23
N LEU A 144 0.41 18.06 -7.23
CA LEU A 144 0.86 19.39 -7.63
C LEU A 144 0.46 19.71 -9.07
N ARG A 145 0.61 18.77 -10.01
CA ARG A 145 0.11 18.94 -11.39
C ARG A 145 -1.38 19.21 -11.43
N SER A 146 -2.17 18.53 -10.58
CA SER A 146 -3.61 18.76 -10.56
C SER A 146 -3.98 20.14 -10.02
N LEU A 147 -3.24 20.66 -9.03
CA LEU A 147 -3.47 21.98 -8.45
C LEU A 147 -2.97 23.10 -9.36
N ILE A 148 -1.74 22.99 -9.89
CA ILE A 148 -1.17 24.01 -10.77
C ILE A 148 -2.02 24.14 -12.03
N VAL A 149 -2.32 23.02 -12.71
CA VAL A 149 -3.10 23.04 -13.95
C VAL A 149 -4.52 23.57 -13.71
N SER A 150 -5.11 23.36 -12.54
CA SER A 150 -6.43 23.91 -12.21
C SER A 150 -6.43 25.38 -11.81
N GLN A 151 -5.27 26.01 -11.60
CA GLN A 151 -5.18 27.42 -11.18
C GLN A 151 -4.59 28.32 -12.27
N THR A 152 -3.78 27.79 -13.17
CA THR A 152 -3.11 28.59 -14.23
C THR A 152 -3.76 28.46 -15.60
N LYS A 153 -4.92 27.81 -15.74
CA LYS A 153 -5.57 27.68 -17.05
C LYS A 153 -7.04 28.05 -16.99
N VAL A 154 -7.46 28.90 -17.92
CA VAL A 154 -8.85 29.29 -18.12
C VAL A 154 -9.50 28.30 -19.08
N GLU A 155 -10.72 27.88 -18.76
CA GLU A 155 -11.50 26.99 -19.61
C GLU A 155 -12.20 27.81 -20.70
N THR A 156 -11.55 27.94 -21.86
CA THR A 156 -12.14 28.54 -23.07
C THR A 156 -11.99 27.59 -24.26
N ILE A 157 -13.08 27.38 -24.99
CA ILE A 157 -13.09 26.43 -26.10
C ILE A 157 -12.59 27.12 -27.36
N CYS A 158 -11.48 26.63 -27.92
CA CYS A 158 -11.00 27.09 -29.22
C CYS A 158 -11.99 26.65 -30.32
N LYS A 159 -12.51 27.62 -31.09
CA LYS A 159 -13.49 27.36 -32.18
C LYS A 159 -12.94 26.52 -33.34
N ARG A 160 -11.62 26.40 -33.49
CA ARG A 160 -10.99 25.68 -34.61
C ARG A 160 -10.52 24.26 -34.24
N CYS A 161 -9.76 24.12 -33.15
CA CYS A 161 -9.18 22.82 -32.75
C CYS A 161 -9.90 22.14 -31.57
N GLY A 162 -10.81 22.84 -30.90
CA GLY A 162 -11.53 22.31 -29.74
C GLY A 162 -10.70 22.19 -28.45
N LEU A 163 -9.47 22.73 -28.41
CA LEU A 163 -8.70 22.81 -27.17
C LEU A 163 -9.49 23.62 -26.12
N ARG A 164 -9.61 23.09 -24.90
CA ARG A 164 -10.42 23.69 -23.82
C ARG A 164 -9.62 24.51 -22.80
N LEU A 165 -8.34 24.18 -22.59
CA LEU A 165 -7.52 24.82 -21.56
C LEU A 165 -6.47 25.73 -22.18
N HIS A 166 -6.58 27.02 -21.90
CA HIS A 166 -5.65 28.05 -22.35
C HIS A 166 -5.01 28.76 -21.15
N ASP A 167 -3.82 29.29 -21.34
CA ASP A 167 -3.13 30.10 -20.34
C ASP A 167 -3.87 31.45 -20.21
N PRO A 168 -3.90 32.11 -19.04
CA PRO A 168 -4.78 33.25 -18.75
C PRO A 168 -4.48 34.49 -19.60
N ASP A 169 -3.30 34.53 -20.20
CA ASP A 169 -2.83 35.59 -21.09
C ASP A 169 -2.72 35.17 -22.55
N ALA A 170 -3.28 34.01 -22.90
CA ALA A 170 -3.21 33.50 -24.26
C ALA A 170 -4.14 34.28 -25.21
N VAL A 171 -3.54 35.13 -26.06
CA VAL A 171 -4.25 35.77 -27.19
C VAL A 171 -4.47 34.79 -28.35
N TYR A 172 -3.62 33.77 -28.47
CA TYR A 172 -3.66 32.76 -29.53
C TYR A 172 -3.68 31.35 -28.95
N CYS A 173 -4.40 30.44 -29.60
CA CYS A 173 -4.40 29.03 -29.22
C CYS A 173 -3.04 28.39 -29.50
N LYS A 174 -2.37 27.85 -28.48
CA LYS A 174 -1.05 27.20 -28.59
C LYS A 174 -0.98 25.98 -29.52
N MET A 175 -2.13 25.40 -29.88
CA MET A 175 -2.18 24.21 -30.73
C MET A 175 -2.40 24.55 -32.22
N CYS A 176 -3.18 25.59 -32.52
CA CYS A 176 -3.59 25.91 -33.90
C CYS A 176 -3.41 27.38 -34.31
N GLY A 177 -2.87 28.24 -33.44
CA GLY A 177 -2.61 29.65 -33.71
C GLY A 177 -3.85 30.53 -33.92
N THR A 178 -5.05 30.01 -33.68
CA THR A 178 -6.29 30.79 -33.87
C THR A 178 -6.47 31.79 -32.73
N PRO A 179 -6.83 33.06 -32.99
CA PRO A 179 -7.01 34.06 -31.94
C PRO A 179 -8.18 33.67 -31.02
N ILE A 180 -7.95 33.80 -29.73
CA ILE A 180 -8.91 33.56 -28.65
C ILE A 180 -8.97 34.85 -27.82
N PHE A 181 -10.01 35.65 -28.02
CA PHE A 181 -10.20 36.88 -27.24
C PHE A 181 -10.74 36.52 -25.86
N GLN A 182 -9.95 36.76 -24.82
CA GLN A 182 -10.42 36.77 -23.43
C GLN A 182 -10.61 38.22 -22.99
N VAL A 183 -11.80 38.55 -22.47
CA VAL A 183 -12.05 39.85 -21.86
C VAL A 183 -11.33 39.84 -20.53
N TYR A 184 -10.27 40.65 -20.40
CA TYR A 184 -9.61 40.87 -19.12
C TYR A 184 -10.50 41.77 -18.29
N GLU A 185 -11.22 41.19 -17.33
CA GLU A 185 -11.85 41.92 -16.25
C GLU A 185 -10.79 42.16 -15.17
N GLY A 186 -9.83 43.05 -15.50
CA GLY A 186 -8.88 43.57 -14.54
C GLY A 186 -9.60 44.63 -13.71
N GLU A 187 -9.81 44.34 -12.42
CA GLU A 187 -10.19 45.35 -11.44
C GLU A 187 -9.18 46.52 -11.49
N VAL A 188 -9.69 47.71 -11.81
CA VAL A 188 -9.02 49.02 -11.67
C VAL A 188 -9.17 49.54 -10.25
#